data_AF-A0A6A3BAN9-F1
#
_entry.id   AF-A0A6A3BAN9-F1
#
_cell.length_a   1.000
_cell.length_b   1.000
_cell.length_c   1.000
_cell.angle_alpha   90.00
_cell.angle_beta   90.00
_cell.angle_gamma   90.00
#
_symmetry.space_group_name_H-M   'P 1'
#
loop_
_entity.id
_entity.type
_entity.pdbx_description
1 polymer ?
#
loop_
_entity_poly.entity_id
_entity_poly.type
_entity_poly.pdbx_seq_one_letter_code
_entity_poly.pdbx_strand_id
1 'polypeptide(L)'
;MQMRQIILVGAALLGTISTVLCAQPFTFYALVLQWPPSVCNSLPAGQTCIHDIPERFTVHGLWPQRSDASPVHRGDEECNECFFTATKLDKILKEKSFYANLQKYWPNLLDEAGGDSILWSIQWNGHGICSDLQSDPRAYFKCVTVLFNDPKFGKLRQVGQSYTLADIQQKLKGKYGVKPQIACNKKTQLWEIRFCYKRVEGREPVDLQDCPKLSDTKYPCDQNGIQLPNAPAPPPASTPRMVSAEVHSEL
;
A
#
# COMPACT_ATOMS: atom_id res chain seq x y z
N MET A 1 31.00 -72.42 27.94
CA MET A 1 29.76 -71.62 28.15
C MET A 1 30.01 -70.22 27.59
N GLN A 2 29.43 -69.89 26.44
CA GLN A 2 29.56 -68.58 25.78
C GLN A 2 28.47 -67.63 26.28
N MET A 3 28.88 -66.48 26.80
CA MET A 3 27.98 -65.41 27.25
C MET A 3 27.63 -64.52 26.04
N ARG A 4 26.36 -64.52 25.61
CA ARG A 4 25.87 -63.62 24.54
C ARG A 4 25.56 -62.24 25.14
N GLN A 5 26.30 -61.21 24.73
CA GLN A 5 25.95 -59.83 25.02
C GLN A 5 24.83 -59.38 24.08
N ILE A 6 23.72 -58.90 24.66
CA ILE A 6 22.60 -58.32 23.92
C ILE A 6 22.88 -56.82 23.78
N ILE A 7 23.18 -56.36 22.57
CA ILE A 7 23.31 -54.93 22.24
C ILE A 7 21.92 -54.39 21.95
N LEU A 8 21.39 -53.55 22.84
CA LEU A 8 20.19 -52.75 22.61
C LEU A 8 20.56 -51.56 21.72
N VAL A 9 20.19 -51.63 20.43
CA VAL A 9 20.28 -50.48 19.53
C VAL A 9 19.04 -49.61 19.73
N GLY A 10 19.19 -48.52 20.47
CA GLY A 10 18.16 -47.50 20.59
C GLY A 10 18.03 -46.73 19.27
N ALA A 11 16.91 -46.88 18.57
CA ALA A 11 16.60 -46.08 17.40
C ALA A 11 16.24 -44.64 17.84
N ALA A 12 17.17 -43.70 17.69
CA ALA A 12 16.87 -42.29 17.83
C ALA A 12 16.09 -41.83 16.58
N LEU A 13 14.76 -41.75 16.71
CA LEU A 13 13.91 -41.05 15.75
C LEU A 13 14.26 -39.56 15.79
N LEU A 14 15.15 -39.13 14.89
CA LEU A 14 15.37 -37.72 14.58
C LEU A 14 14.09 -37.19 13.91
N GLY A 15 13.16 -36.72 14.74
CA GLY A 15 12.00 -35.98 14.26
C GLY A 15 12.49 -34.73 13.54
N THR A 16 12.27 -34.65 12.23
CA THR A 16 12.48 -33.42 11.48
C THR A 16 11.51 -32.38 12.04
N ILE A 17 12.02 -31.43 12.83
CA ILE A 17 11.28 -30.21 13.15
C ILE A 17 11.17 -29.46 11.83
N SER A 18 10.06 -29.67 11.12
CA SER A 18 9.70 -28.87 9.97
C SER A 18 9.37 -27.49 10.52
N THR A 19 10.37 -26.63 10.65
CA THR A 19 10.13 -25.20 10.88
C THR A 19 9.39 -24.73 9.66
N VAL A 20 8.08 -24.53 9.79
CA VAL A 20 7.28 -23.87 8.76
C VAL A 20 7.84 -22.45 8.64
N LEU A 21 8.78 -22.26 7.71
CA LEU A 21 9.17 -20.92 7.31
C LEU A 21 7.94 -20.29 6.68
N CYS A 22 7.43 -19.24 7.31
CA CYS A 22 6.38 -18.42 6.73
C CYS A 22 6.94 -17.51 5.63
N ALA A 23 7.67 -18.09 4.69
CA ALA A 23 8.22 -17.38 3.55
C ALA A 23 7.06 -16.98 2.64
N GLN A 24 6.92 -15.69 2.34
CA GLN A 24 5.97 -15.23 1.32
C GLN A 24 6.61 -15.42 -0.06
N PRO A 25 6.01 -16.06 -1.07
CA PRO A 25 6.64 -16.19 -2.39
C PRO A 25 6.29 -15.02 -3.35
N PHE A 26 6.30 -13.77 -2.86
CA PHE A 26 6.24 -12.57 -3.73
C PHE A 26 7.65 -12.05 -4.08
N THR A 27 7.75 -11.17 -5.07
CA THR A 27 9.04 -10.81 -5.68
C THR A 27 9.56 -9.43 -5.30
N PHE A 28 8.68 -8.44 -5.18
CA PHE A 28 9.05 -7.07 -4.82
C PHE A 28 7.88 -6.35 -4.16
N TYR A 29 8.13 -5.15 -3.63
CA TYR A 29 7.09 -4.29 -3.09
C TYR A 29 6.75 -3.15 -4.03
N ALA A 30 5.48 -2.77 -4.13
CA ALA A 30 5.04 -1.53 -4.76
C ALA A 30 4.45 -0.59 -3.71
N LEU A 31 5.07 0.58 -3.50
CA LEU A 31 4.41 1.70 -2.84
C LEU A 31 3.50 2.37 -3.86
N VAL A 32 2.19 2.25 -3.65
CA VAL A 32 1.15 2.76 -4.56
C VAL A 32 0.65 4.09 -4.04
N LEU A 33 0.86 5.13 -4.85
CA LEU A 33 0.38 6.48 -4.59
C LEU A 33 -0.76 6.78 -5.56
N GLN A 34 -1.84 7.36 -5.06
CA GLN A 34 -3.01 7.72 -5.86
C GLN A 34 -3.16 9.24 -5.97
N TRP A 35 -3.69 9.72 -7.10
CA TRP A 35 -4.08 11.11 -7.30
C TRP A 35 -5.55 11.32 -6.89
N PRO A 36 -5.83 11.99 -5.75
CA PRO A 36 -7.18 12.04 -5.20
C PRO A 36 -8.25 12.60 -6.15
N PRO A 37 -8.01 13.68 -6.91
CA PRO A 37 -8.96 14.16 -7.90
C PRO A 37 -9.35 13.11 -8.97
N SER A 38 -8.42 12.28 -9.43
CA SER A 38 -8.73 11.20 -10.39
C SER A 38 -9.57 10.09 -9.77
N VAL A 39 -9.34 9.77 -8.49
CA VAL A 39 -10.16 8.82 -7.73
C VAL A 39 -11.59 9.36 -7.65
N CYS A 40 -11.75 10.59 -7.14
CA CYS A 40 -13.06 11.21 -6.95
C CYS A 40 -13.83 11.43 -8.24
N ASN A 41 -13.15 11.73 -9.35
CA ASN A 41 -13.79 11.90 -10.65
C ASN A 41 -14.22 10.58 -11.30
N SER A 42 -13.80 9.43 -10.79
CA SER A 42 -14.05 8.12 -11.43
C SER A 42 -14.84 7.14 -10.58
N LEU A 43 -15.35 7.58 -9.42
CA LEU A 43 -16.14 6.76 -8.51
C LEU A 43 -17.33 6.07 -9.19
N PRO A 44 -17.71 4.87 -8.73
CA PRO A 44 -18.97 4.23 -9.11
C PRO A 44 -20.19 5.05 -8.69
N ALA A 45 -21.33 4.80 -9.34
CA ALA A 45 -22.60 5.41 -8.94
C ALA A 45 -22.95 5.04 -7.49
N GLY A 46 -23.44 6.03 -6.73
CA GLY A 46 -23.82 5.86 -5.33
C GLY A 46 -22.70 6.05 -4.31
N GLN A 47 -21.46 6.30 -4.75
CA GLN A 47 -20.35 6.69 -3.87
C GLN A 47 -20.05 8.18 -4.00
N THR A 48 -19.62 8.78 -2.89
CA THR A 48 -19.22 10.19 -2.80
C THR A 48 -17.79 10.28 -2.26
N CYS A 49 -17.09 11.34 -2.66
CA CYS A 49 -15.79 11.65 -2.07
C CYS A 49 -15.94 12.53 -0.83
N ILE A 50 -14.91 12.51 0.01
CA ILE A 50 -14.73 13.49 1.10
C ILE A 50 -14.79 14.92 0.55
N HIS A 51 -15.23 15.85 1.40
CA HIS A 51 -15.40 17.25 1.02
C HIS A 51 -14.07 17.92 0.61
N ASP A 52 -13.03 17.79 1.43
CA ASP A 52 -11.73 18.42 1.22
C ASP A 52 -10.76 17.47 0.51
N ILE A 53 -10.90 17.38 -0.81
CA ILE A 53 -10.10 16.47 -1.65
C ILE A 53 -8.64 16.97 -1.74
N PRO A 54 -7.63 16.17 -1.34
CA PRO A 54 -6.25 16.63 -1.36
C PRO A 54 -5.70 16.81 -2.79
N GLU A 55 -5.12 17.98 -3.10
CA GLU A 55 -4.40 18.24 -4.36
C GLU A 55 -2.91 17.84 -4.29
N ARG A 56 -2.68 16.64 -3.78
CA ARG A 56 -1.36 16.00 -3.68
C ARG A 56 -1.56 14.49 -3.76
N PHE A 57 -0.52 13.77 -4.15
CA PHE A 57 -0.56 12.32 -4.03
C PHE A 57 -0.76 11.90 -2.57
N THR A 58 -1.61 10.90 -2.37
CA THR A 58 -1.81 10.21 -1.09
C THR A 58 -1.44 8.75 -1.25
N VAL A 59 -1.21 8.07 -0.13
CA VAL A 59 -0.98 6.63 -0.16
C VAL A 59 -2.28 5.92 -0.54
N HIS A 60 -2.17 4.94 -1.43
CA HIS A 60 -3.19 3.90 -1.61
C HIS A 60 -2.80 2.65 -0.81
N GLY A 61 -1.55 2.17 -0.97
CA GLY A 61 -1.02 1.08 -0.15
C GLY A 61 0.42 0.68 -0.45
N LEU A 62 0.89 -0.35 0.26
CA LEU A 62 2.18 -1.01 0.02
C LEU A 62 1.90 -2.48 -0.31
N TRP A 63 2.07 -2.87 -1.56
CA TRP A 63 1.61 -4.17 -2.03
C TRP A 63 2.80 -5.10 -2.30
N PRO A 64 2.81 -6.32 -1.74
CA PRO A 64 3.63 -7.40 -2.26
C PRO A 64 3.21 -7.72 -3.70
N GLN A 65 4.17 -7.88 -4.61
CA GLN A 65 3.94 -8.02 -6.05
C GLN A 65 4.60 -9.30 -6.60
N ARG A 66 3.94 -9.95 -7.56
CA ARG A 66 4.53 -11.01 -8.39
C ARG A 66 5.48 -10.44 -9.45
N SER A 67 6.25 -11.30 -10.09
CA SER A 67 7.23 -10.89 -11.12
C SER A 67 6.58 -10.22 -12.34
N ASP A 68 5.31 -10.50 -12.61
CA ASP A 68 4.51 -9.90 -13.67
C ASP A 68 3.87 -8.56 -13.27
N ALA A 69 4.22 -8.02 -12.09
CA ALA A 69 3.67 -6.82 -11.49
C ALA A 69 2.19 -6.87 -11.07
N SER A 70 1.59 -8.06 -11.01
CA SER A 70 0.30 -8.24 -10.34
C SER A 70 0.46 -8.25 -8.81
N PRO A 71 -0.49 -7.66 -8.07
CA PRO A 71 -0.47 -7.70 -6.62
C PRO A 71 -0.80 -9.08 -6.08
N VAL A 72 -0.11 -9.44 -5.00
CA VAL A 72 -0.49 -10.57 -4.16
C VAL A 72 -1.59 -10.10 -3.22
N HIS A 73 -2.67 -10.87 -3.22
CA HIS A 73 -3.86 -10.68 -2.41
C HIS A 73 -4.05 -11.81 -1.43
N ARG A 74 -4.86 -11.53 -0.41
CA ARG A 74 -5.39 -12.57 0.47
C ARG A 74 -6.08 -13.69 -0.32
N GLY A 75 -5.73 -14.93 -0.01
CA GLY A 75 -6.27 -16.13 -0.66
C GLY A 75 -5.47 -16.61 -1.87
N ASP A 76 -4.50 -15.82 -2.33
CA ASP A 76 -3.53 -16.27 -3.32
C ASP A 76 -2.57 -17.30 -2.70
N GLU A 77 -2.04 -18.22 -3.52
CA GLU A 77 -1.04 -19.21 -3.07
C GLU A 77 0.22 -18.55 -2.52
N GLU A 78 0.52 -17.32 -2.97
CA GLU A 78 1.66 -16.54 -2.50
C GLU A 78 1.42 -15.72 -1.23
N CYS A 79 0.23 -15.83 -0.63
CA CYS A 79 -0.09 -15.20 0.63
C CYS A 79 -0.13 -16.23 1.76
N ASN A 80 0.98 -16.35 2.49
CA ASN A 80 1.04 -17.24 3.66
C ASN A 80 0.63 -16.47 4.93
N GLU A 81 -0.61 -16.65 5.40
CA GLU A 81 -1.20 -15.93 6.55
C GLU A 81 -0.75 -16.44 7.94
N CYS A 82 0.50 -16.91 8.11
CA CYS A 82 0.88 -17.66 9.33
C CYS A 82 0.81 -16.85 10.63
N PHE A 83 0.91 -15.52 10.57
CA PHE A 83 0.94 -14.64 11.74
C PHE A 83 -0.24 -13.66 11.80
N PHE A 84 -1.19 -13.78 10.87
CA PHE A 84 -2.33 -12.88 10.80
C PHE A 84 -3.22 -13.02 12.05
N THR A 85 -3.48 -11.89 12.71
CA THR A 85 -4.40 -11.80 13.85
C THR A 85 -5.18 -10.49 13.78
N ALA A 86 -6.48 -10.57 13.50
CA ALA A 86 -7.35 -9.40 13.34
C ALA A 86 -7.37 -8.50 14.60
N THR A 87 -7.28 -9.10 15.79
CA THR A 87 -7.30 -8.38 17.08
C THR A 87 -6.15 -7.38 17.27
N LYS A 88 -5.00 -7.60 16.61
CA LYS A 88 -3.87 -6.64 16.69
C LYS A 88 -4.17 -5.35 15.94
N LEU A 89 -4.81 -5.43 14.77
CA LEU A 89 -5.13 -4.26 13.96
C LEU A 89 -6.10 -3.33 14.69
N ASP A 90 -7.21 -3.88 15.20
CA ASP A 90 -8.25 -3.09 15.89
C ASP A 90 -7.69 -2.33 17.10
N LYS A 91 -6.72 -2.91 17.80
CA LYS A 91 -6.08 -2.26 18.95
C LYS A 91 -5.28 -1.04 18.51
N ILE A 92 -4.44 -1.16 17.48
CA ILE A 92 -3.58 -0.05 17.05
C ILE A 92 -4.38 1.07 16.37
N LEU A 93 -5.47 0.75 15.66
CA LEU A 93 -6.32 1.75 15.02
C LEU A 93 -7.09 2.61 16.03
N LYS A 94 -7.29 2.13 17.27
CA LYS A 94 -7.89 2.91 18.37
C LYS A 94 -6.91 3.90 19.02
N GLU A 95 -5.62 3.82 18.71
CA GLU A 95 -4.62 4.73 19.26
C GLU A 95 -4.62 6.07 18.52
N LYS A 96 -5.01 7.14 19.21
CA LYS A 96 -5.18 8.48 18.62
C LYS A 96 -3.93 8.98 17.87
N SER A 97 -2.74 8.82 18.44
CA SER A 97 -1.49 9.30 17.82
C SER A 97 -1.12 8.53 16.56
N PHE A 98 -1.36 7.21 16.56
CA PHE A 98 -1.14 6.37 15.39
C PHE A 98 -2.13 6.73 14.27
N TYR A 99 -3.41 6.86 14.62
CA TYR A 99 -4.47 7.28 13.70
C TYR A 99 -4.14 8.62 13.03
N ALA A 100 -3.81 9.65 13.83
CA ALA A 100 -3.52 10.99 13.33
C ALA A 100 -2.30 11.01 12.38
N ASN A 101 -1.28 10.19 12.64
CA ASN A 101 -0.12 10.07 11.76
C ASN A 101 -0.51 9.49 10.40
N LEU A 102 -1.30 8.40 10.38
CA LEU A 102 -1.76 7.79 9.13
C LEU A 102 -2.69 8.71 8.34
N GLN A 103 -3.66 9.34 9.00
CA GLN A 103 -4.65 10.22 8.37
C GLN A 103 -3.99 11.33 7.56
N LYS A 104 -2.85 11.86 8.02
CA LYS A 104 -2.14 12.93 7.32
C LYS A 104 -1.73 12.53 5.89
N TYR A 105 -1.41 11.26 5.63
CA TYR A 105 -0.80 10.84 4.36
C TYR A 105 -1.58 9.77 3.62
N TRP A 106 -2.45 9.05 4.33
CA TRP A 106 -3.22 7.93 3.84
C TRP A 106 -4.72 8.09 4.16
N PRO A 107 -5.36 9.22 3.79
CA PRO A 107 -6.79 9.39 4.02
C PRO A 107 -7.60 8.43 3.14
N ASN A 108 -8.76 8.00 3.64
CA ASN A 108 -9.79 7.45 2.78
C ASN A 108 -10.45 8.59 2.02
N LEU A 109 -10.47 8.46 0.70
CA LEU A 109 -11.04 9.46 -0.19
C LEU A 109 -12.55 9.31 -0.34
N LEU A 110 -13.10 8.14 0.01
CA LEU A 110 -14.54 7.90 0.03
C LEU A 110 -15.15 8.49 1.30
N ASP A 111 -16.28 9.18 1.13
CA ASP A 111 -17.12 9.57 2.25
C ASP A 111 -18.02 8.40 2.64
N GLU A 112 -17.45 7.51 3.47
CA GLU A 112 -18.14 6.31 3.93
C GLU A 112 -18.03 6.11 5.45
N ALA A 113 -18.97 5.32 5.99
CA ALA A 113 -19.00 4.98 7.40
C ALA A 113 -17.71 4.25 7.81
N GLY A 114 -17.04 4.77 8.84
CA GLY A 114 -15.75 4.26 9.32
C GLY A 114 -14.52 4.99 8.77
N GLY A 115 -14.67 5.83 7.73
CA GLY A 115 -13.65 6.76 7.26
C GLY A 115 -12.30 6.08 6.95
N ASP A 116 -11.21 6.65 7.47
CA ASP A 116 -9.85 6.20 7.16
C ASP A 116 -9.56 4.76 7.60
N SER A 117 -10.17 4.31 8.71
CA SER A 117 -9.99 2.96 9.24
C SER A 117 -10.47 1.88 8.28
N ILE A 118 -11.49 2.15 7.45
CA ILE A 118 -11.99 1.20 6.46
C ILE A 118 -10.92 0.94 5.41
N LEU A 119 -10.35 2.01 4.82
CA LEU A 119 -9.26 1.89 3.86
C LEU A 119 -8.09 1.14 4.46
N TRP A 120 -7.62 1.51 5.65
CA TRP A 120 -6.46 0.85 6.27
C TRP A 120 -6.70 -0.62 6.57
N SER A 121 -7.92 -0.98 6.98
CA SER A 121 -8.30 -2.38 7.21
C SER A 121 -8.32 -3.19 5.92
N ILE A 122 -8.85 -2.61 4.83
CA ILE A 122 -8.84 -3.22 3.49
C ILE A 122 -7.39 -3.42 3.01
N GLN A 123 -6.54 -2.40 3.16
CA GLN A 123 -5.15 -2.47 2.70
C GLN A 123 -4.30 -3.45 3.52
N TRP A 124 -4.52 -3.51 4.84
CA TRP A 124 -3.89 -4.53 5.68
C TRP A 124 -4.36 -5.92 5.30
N ASN A 125 -5.67 -6.18 5.35
CA ASN A 125 -6.22 -7.52 5.10
C ASN A 125 -6.01 -7.99 3.67
N GLY A 126 -5.97 -7.08 2.70
CA GLY A 126 -5.77 -7.41 1.29
C GLY A 126 -4.31 -7.64 0.92
N HIS A 127 -3.37 -6.94 1.56
CA HIS A 127 -1.96 -6.94 1.12
C HIS A 127 -0.95 -7.05 2.28
N GLY A 128 -1.17 -6.31 3.38
CA GLY A 128 -0.25 -6.28 4.50
C GLY A 128 -0.04 -7.64 5.18
N ILE A 129 -1.07 -8.47 5.22
CA ILE A 129 -0.98 -9.84 5.79
C ILE A 129 -0.14 -10.79 4.93
N CYS A 130 0.05 -10.47 3.65
CA CYS A 130 0.89 -11.22 2.70
C CYS A 130 2.32 -10.66 2.61
N SER A 131 2.65 -9.69 3.47
CA SER A 131 3.95 -9.02 3.46
C SER A 131 4.94 -9.70 4.42
N ASP A 132 6.23 -9.43 4.25
CA ASP A 132 7.28 -9.79 5.21
C ASP A 132 7.09 -9.12 6.59
N LEU A 133 6.16 -8.17 6.72
CA LEU A 133 5.84 -7.43 7.95
C LEU A 133 4.55 -7.91 8.63
N GLN A 134 3.97 -9.03 8.17
CA GLN A 134 2.66 -9.52 8.62
C GLN A 134 2.53 -9.76 10.14
N SER A 135 3.65 -9.96 10.85
CA SER A 135 3.68 -10.28 12.28
C SER A 135 3.30 -9.08 13.17
N ASP A 136 3.50 -7.86 12.67
CA ASP A 136 3.16 -6.61 13.32
C ASP A 136 2.52 -5.60 12.34
N PRO A 137 1.19 -5.38 12.38
CA PRO A 137 0.55 -4.37 11.54
C PRO A 137 1.13 -2.98 11.75
N ARG A 138 1.62 -2.64 12.96
CA ARG A 138 2.24 -1.34 13.20
C ARG A 138 3.52 -1.18 12.38
N ALA A 139 4.35 -2.22 12.27
CA ALA A 139 5.56 -2.19 11.45
C ALA A 139 5.21 -1.94 9.97
N TYR A 140 4.19 -2.64 9.44
CA TYR A 140 3.70 -2.39 8.08
C TYR A 140 3.30 -0.93 7.86
N PHE A 141 2.41 -0.39 8.69
CA PHE A 141 1.94 0.99 8.54
C PHE A 141 3.06 2.04 8.76
N LYS A 142 3.99 1.78 9.68
CA LYS A 142 5.18 2.62 9.85
C LYS A 142 6.07 2.59 8.62
N CYS A 143 6.32 1.41 8.06
CA CYS A 143 7.07 1.27 6.81
C CYS A 143 6.42 2.11 5.70
N VAL A 144 5.10 2.02 5.50
CA VAL A 144 4.43 2.81 4.46
C VAL A 144 4.58 4.32 4.70
N THR A 145 4.42 4.79 5.93
CA THR A 145 4.56 6.22 6.25
C THR A 145 6.00 6.71 6.11
N VAL A 146 7.01 5.92 6.48
CA VAL A 146 8.43 6.23 6.26
C VAL A 146 8.74 6.32 4.76
N LEU A 147 8.32 5.32 3.99
CA LEU A 147 8.53 5.31 2.55
C LEU A 147 7.87 6.51 1.88
N PHE A 148 6.62 6.83 2.23
CA PHE A 148 5.93 7.97 1.64
C PHE A 148 6.50 9.33 2.06
N ASN A 149 6.91 9.47 3.32
CA ASN A 149 7.48 10.71 3.85
C ASN A 149 8.94 10.94 3.46
N ASP A 150 9.56 9.98 2.78
CA ASP A 150 10.89 10.19 2.22
C ASP A 150 10.89 11.50 1.40
N PRO A 151 11.81 12.45 1.72
CA PRO A 151 11.91 13.74 1.02
C PRO A 151 11.96 13.63 -0.51
N LYS A 152 12.36 12.47 -1.05
CA LYS A 152 12.28 12.19 -2.49
C LYS A 152 10.86 12.37 -3.04
N PHE A 153 9.83 11.91 -2.32
CA PHE A 153 8.42 12.00 -2.71
C PHE A 153 7.72 13.26 -2.22
N GLY A 154 8.26 13.89 -1.18
CA GLY A 154 7.78 15.14 -0.57
C GLY A 154 7.90 16.34 -1.49
N LYS A 155 7.22 16.29 -2.64
CA LYS A 155 7.09 17.31 -3.72
C LYS A 155 6.31 16.77 -4.93
N LEU A 156 5.68 15.59 -4.89
CA LEU A 156 4.71 15.16 -5.91
C LEU A 156 3.42 16.00 -5.74
N ARG A 157 3.50 17.25 -6.18
CA ARG A 157 2.36 18.15 -6.36
C ARG A 157 2.15 18.31 -7.85
N GLN A 158 0.89 18.41 -8.25
CA GLN A 158 0.57 18.74 -9.62
C GLN A 158 0.87 20.23 -9.89
N VAL A 159 1.35 20.49 -11.10
CA VAL A 159 1.14 21.75 -11.81
C VAL A 159 0.18 21.40 -12.96
N GLY A 160 -1.00 22.04 -13.01
CA GLY A 160 -2.05 21.75 -14.00
C GLY A 160 -1.51 21.69 -15.43
N GLN A 161 -1.80 20.61 -16.17
CA GLN A 161 -1.50 20.37 -17.59
C GLN A 161 -1.91 18.93 -18.02
N SER A 162 -2.02 18.69 -19.33
CA SER A 162 -2.02 17.36 -19.95
C SER A 162 -0.59 16.98 -20.31
N TYR A 163 -0.20 15.73 -20.11
CA TYR A 163 1.16 15.24 -20.40
C TYR A 163 1.12 13.98 -21.26
N THR A 164 2.16 13.74 -22.04
CA THR A 164 2.37 12.42 -22.66
C THR A 164 2.81 11.42 -21.58
N LEU A 165 2.54 10.13 -21.81
CA LEU A 165 3.03 9.08 -20.91
C LEU A 165 4.56 9.10 -20.83
N ALA A 166 5.22 9.35 -21.96
CA ALA A 166 6.67 9.44 -22.06
C ALA A 166 7.23 10.58 -21.20
N ASP A 167 6.60 11.76 -21.21
CA ASP A 167 7.03 12.90 -20.39
C ASP A 167 6.94 12.58 -18.89
N ILE A 168 5.84 11.96 -18.45
CA ILE A 168 5.66 11.56 -17.06
C ILE A 168 6.75 10.56 -16.67
N GLN A 169 6.94 9.52 -17.48
CA GLN A 169 7.96 8.49 -17.23
C GLN A 169 9.37 9.08 -17.20
N GLN A 170 9.72 9.98 -18.12
CA GLN A 170 11.02 10.62 -18.17
C GLN A 170 11.26 11.53 -16.96
N LYS A 171 10.28 12.35 -16.57
CA LYS A 171 10.37 13.23 -15.39
C LYS A 171 10.56 12.42 -14.11
N LEU A 172 9.79 11.34 -13.95
CA LEU A 172 9.92 10.46 -12.79
C LEU A 172 11.28 9.75 -12.79
N LYS A 173 11.73 9.22 -13.94
CA LYS A 173 13.05 8.60 -14.04
C LYS A 173 14.18 9.58 -13.72
N GLY A 174 14.13 10.79 -14.25
CA GLY A 174 15.12 11.83 -13.97
C GLY A 174 15.16 12.23 -12.50
N LYS A 175 14.01 12.27 -11.82
CA LYS A 175 13.92 12.65 -10.41
C LYS A 175 14.30 11.53 -9.44
N TYR A 176 13.90 10.29 -9.73
CA TYR A 176 14.00 9.16 -8.79
C TYR A 176 15.07 8.13 -9.16
N GLY A 177 15.69 8.23 -10.34
CA GLY A 177 16.71 7.29 -10.82
C GLY A 177 16.16 5.92 -11.25
N VAL A 178 14.86 5.67 -11.08
CA VAL A 178 14.16 4.43 -11.43
C VAL A 178 12.92 4.74 -12.26
N LYS A 179 12.34 3.73 -12.92
CA LYS A 179 11.10 3.82 -13.69
C LYS A 179 9.90 3.33 -12.85
N PRO A 180 9.06 4.23 -12.32
CA PRO A 180 7.82 3.85 -11.65
C PRO A 180 6.77 3.39 -12.67
N GLN A 181 5.76 2.65 -12.21
CA GLN A 181 4.58 2.34 -13.00
C GLN A 181 3.58 3.48 -12.97
N ILE A 182 2.88 3.67 -14.09
CA ILE A 182 1.82 4.66 -14.25
C ILE A 182 0.55 3.92 -14.59
N ALA A 183 -0.48 4.08 -13.76
CA ALA A 183 -1.80 3.52 -14.01
C ALA A 183 -2.80 4.65 -14.22
N CYS A 184 -3.73 4.43 -15.15
CA CYS A 184 -4.77 5.39 -15.49
C CYS A 184 -6.15 4.82 -15.14
N ASN A 185 -7.12 5.71 -14.94
CA ASN A 185 -8.52 5.32 -14.76
C ASN A 185 -9.26 5.26 -16.11
N LYS A 186 -10.54 4.87 -16.07
CA LYS A 186 -11.45 4.81 -17.22
C LYS A 186 -11.64 6.13 -18.01
N LYS A 187 -11.22 7.26 -17.44
CA LYS A 187 -11.28 8.60 -18.06
C LYS A 187 -9.92 9.06 -18.59
N THR A 188 -8.96 8.13 -18.76
CA THR A 188 -7.56 8.40 -19.15
C THR A 188 -6.84 9.41 -18.26
N GLN A 189 -7.28 9.52 -17.01
CA GLN A 189 -6.62 10.37 -16.01
C GLN A 189 -5.54 9.56 -15.30
N LEU A 190 -4.44 10.22 -14.92
CA LEU A 190 -3.42 9.63 -14.05
C LEU A 190 -4.09 9.25 -12.73
N TRP A 191 -4.13 7.95 -12.45
CA TRP A 191 -4.79 7.41 -11.27
C TRP A 191 -3.77 7.07 -10.19
N GLU A 192 -2.73 6.33 -10.55
CA GLU A 192 -1.68 5.92 -9.62
C GLU A 192 -0.27 6.05 -10.21
N ILE A 193 0.68 6.32 -9.31
CA ILE A 193 2.11 6.12 -9.54
C ILE A 193 2.57 5.07 -8.55
N ARG A 194 3.22 4.00 -9.05
CA ARG A 194 3.73 2.92 -8.19
C ARG A 194 5.25 2.89 -8.22
N PHE A 195 5.86 3.03 -7.05
CA PHE A 195 7.30 2.93 -6.85
C PHE A 195 7.68 1.54 -6.36
N CYS A 196 8.55 0.85 -7.08
CA CYS A 196 8.93 -0.52 -6.75
C CYS A 196 10.20 -0.55 -5.89
N TYR A 197 10.20 -1.43 -4.90
CA TYR A 197 11.31 -1.65 -4.00
C TYR A 197 11.77 -3.10 -4.04
N LYS A 198 13.08 -3.31 -4.00
CA LYS A 198 13.67 -4.64 -3.85
C LYS A 198 13.18 -5.26 -2.56
N ARG A 199 12.83 -6.54 -2.63
CA ARG A 199 12.49 -7.33 -1.47
C ARG A 199 13.75 -7.92 -0.85
N VAL A 200 13.85 -7.82 0.47
CA VAL A 200 14.72 -8.67 1.28
C VAL A 200 13.81 -9.35 2.29
N GLU A 201 13.74 -10.68 2.25
CA GLU A 201 12.81 -11.45 3.08
C GLU A 201 12.94 -11.08 4.56
N GLY A 202 11.79 -10.90 5.23
CA GLY A 202 11.71 -10.51 6.64
C GLY A 202 12.16 -9.07 6.95
N ARG A 203 12.40 -8.21 5.95
CA ARG A 203 12.84 -6.83 6.16
C ARG A 203 11.94 -5.81 5.48
N GLU A 204 11.95 -4.59 6.04
CA GLU A 204 11.33 -3.44 5.42
C GLU A 204 12.02 -3.13 4.07
N PRO A 205 11.26 -2.87 2.99
CA PRO A 205 11.83 -2.43 1.73
C PRO A 205 12.48 -1.05 1.86
N VAL A 206 13.71 -0.88 1.36
CA VAL A 206 14.44 0.40 1.38
C VAL A 206 14.99 0.81 0.01
N ASP A 207 15.38 -0.16 -0.81
CA ASP A 207 16.04 0.09 -2.09
C ASP A 207 15.04 0.15 -3.24
N LEU A 208 14.96 1.31 -3.89
CA LEU A 208 14.17 1.47 -5.12
C LEU A 208 14.74 0.61 -6.26
N GLN A 209 13.86 0.17 -7.15
CA GLN A 209 14.22 -0.47 -8.41
C GLN A 209 13.31 -0.01 -9.55
N ASP A 210 13.74 -0.26 -10.79
CA ASP A 210 12.85 -0.17 -11.95
C ASP A 210 11.67 -1.13 -11.74
N CYS A 211 10.46 -0.61 -11.89
CA CYS A 211 9.30 -1.48 -11.90
C CYS A 211 9.22 -2.28 -13.20
N PRO A 212 8.76 -3.55 -13.15
CA PRO A 212 8.34 -4.25 -14.36
C PRO A 212 7.23 -3.48 -15.08
N LYS A 213 7.04 -3.72 -16.38
CA LYS A 213 5.90 -3.16 -17.10
C LYS A 213 4.61 -3.71 -16.49
N LEU A 214 3.60 -2.86 -16.32
CA LEU A 214 2.26 -3.33 -15.99
C LEU A 214 1.76 -4.21 -17.14
N SER A 215 1.44 -5.48 -16.87
CA SER A 215 0.72 -6.36 -17.78
C SER A 215 -0.78 -6.01 -17.77
N ASP A 216 -1.42 -6.12 -18.93
CA ASP A 216 -2.88 -6.10 -19.15
C ASP A 216 -3.71 -5.24 -18.18
N THR A 217 -3.45 -3.92 -18.19
CA THR A 217 -4.27 -2.99 -17.42
C THR A 217 -5.65 -2.86 -18.05
N LYS A 218 -6.71 -3.03 -17.26
CA LYS A 218 -8.11 -2.80 -17.69
C LYS A 218 -8.32 -1.44 -18.35
N TYR A 219 -7.57 -0.43 -17.91
CA TYR A 219 -7.60 0.94 -18.43
C TYR A 219 -6.18 1.37 -18.82
N PRO A 220 -5.75 1.11 -20.06
CA PRO A 220 -4.44 1.55 -20.52
C PRO A 220 -4.34 3.08 -20.53
N CYS A 221 -3.17 3.61 -20.20
CA CYS A 221 -2.92 5.04 -20.29
C CYS A 221 -2.83 5.49 -21.75
N ASP A 222 -3.46 6.64 -22.05
CA ASP A 222 -3.25 7.34 -23.31
C ASP A 222 -1.78 7.73 -23.45
N GLN A 223 -1.19 7.49 -24.62
CA GLN A 223 0.21 7.80 -24.88
C GLN A 223 0.45 9.31 -25.00
N ASN A 224 -0.54 10.06 -25.48
CA ASN A 224 -0.40 11.45 -25.90
C ASN A 224 -1.15 12.45 -25.01
N GLY A 225 -2.06 11.97 -24.14
CA GLY A 225 -2.93 12.87 -23.39
C GLY A 225 -3.41 12.30 -22.06
N ILE A 226 -2.49 12.09 -21.11
CA ILE A 226 -2.87 11.75 -19.73
C ILE A 226 -3.33 13.00 -19.01
N GLN A 227 -4.57 12.94 -18.52
CA GLN A 227 -5.19 14.03 -17.79
C GLN A 227 -4.81 13.95 -16.30
N LEU A 228 -4.43 15.08 -15.71
CA LEU A 228 -4.33 15.21 -14.26
C LEU A 228 -5.37 16.27 -13.85
N PRO A 229 -6.56 15.86 -13.38
CA PRO A 229 -7.62 16.82 -13.06
C PRO A 229 -7.33 17.53 -11.74
N ASN A 230 -7.80 18.78 -11.61
CA ASN A 230 -7.92 19.44 -10.30
C ASN A 230 -9.02 18.78 -9.48
N ALA A 231 -9.04 19.04 -8.17
CA ALA A 231 -10.13 18.57 -7.31
C ALA A 231 -11.50 19.05 -7.85
N PRO A 232 -12.51 18.17 -7.96
CA PRO A 232 -13.85 18.61 -8.29
C PRO A 232 -14.38 19.55 -7.20
N ALA A 233 -15.30 20.44 -7.56
CA ALA A 233 -15.95 21.29 -6.58
C ALA A 233 -16.61 20.43 -5.48
N PRO A 234 -16.55 20.83 -4.21
CA PRO A 234 -17.16 20.08 -3.13
C PRO A 234 -18.66 19.89 -3.41
N PRO A 235 -19.25 18.73 -3.08
CA PRO A 235 -20.71 18.63 -3.05
C PRO A 235 -21.27 19.71 -2.11
N PRO A 236 -22.43 20.32 -2.42
CA PRO A 236 -23.04 21.32 -1.56
C PRO A 236 -23.18 20.75 -0.14
N ALA A 237 -22.72 21.51 0.85
CA ALA A 237 -22.48 21.03 2.21
C ALA A 237 -23.69 20.27 2.80
N SER A 238 -23.56 18.96 2.93
CA SER A 238 -24.29 18.19 3.94
C SER A 238 -23.46 18.20 5.23
N THR A 239 -24.04 18.73 6.30
CA THR A 239 -23.59 18.75 7.71
C THR A 239 -22.10 18.49 8.02
N PRO A 240 -21.40 19.43 8.69
CA PRO A 240 -19.98 19.29 9.02
C PRO A 240 -19.68 18.01 9.81
N ARG A 241 -18.61 17.31 9.43
CA ARG A 241 -17.97 16.30 10.28
C ARG A 241 -17.52 16.99 11.56
N MET A 242 -17.87 16.46 12.74
CA MET A 242 -17.38 16.97 14.01
C MET A 242 -15.84 16.95 14.01
N VAL A 243 -15.24 18.13 13.82
CA VAL A 243 -13.84 18.37 14.15
C VAL A 243 -13.79 18.38 15.67
N SER A 244 -13.05 17.42 16.27
CA SER A 244 -12.76 17.51 17.71
C SER A 244 -12.04 18.83 17.94
N ALA A 245 -12.66 19.70 18.73
CA ALA A 245 -12.14 21.01 19.08
C ALA A 245 -10.71 20.89 19.60
N GLU A 246 -9.80 21.64 18.98
CA GLU A 246 -8.53 22.03 19.58
C GLU A 246 -8.84 22.81 20.86
N VAL A 247 -8.48 22.23 22.01
CA VAL A 247 -8.32 22.99 23.24
C VAL A 247 -7.03 23.78 23.08
N HIS A 248 -7.13 24.99 22.54
CA HIS A 248 -6.18 26.04 22.82
C HIS A 248 -6.47 26.54 24.25
N SER A 249 -5.63 26.15 25.21
CA SER A 249 -5.45 26.94 26.42
C SER A 249 -4.23 27.83 26.23
N GLU A 250 -4.47 29.11 25.98
CA GLU A 250 -3.46 30.14 26.27
C GLU A 250 -3.48 30.42 27.78
N LEU A 251 -2.36 30.11 28.43
CA LEU A 251 -1.53 30.99 29.27
C LEU A 251 -0.22 30.25 29.58
#